data_AF-A0A4Q4M356-F1
#
_entry.id   AF-A0A4Q4M356-F1
#
_cell.length_a   1.000
_cell.length_b   1.000
_cell.length_c   1.000
_cell.angle_alpha   90.00
_cell.angle_beta   90.00
_cell.angle_gamma   90.00
#
_symmetry.space_group_name_H-M   'P 1'
#
loop_
_entity.id
_entity.type
_entity.pdbx_description
1 polymer ?
#
loop_
_entity_poly.entity_id
_entity_poly.type
_entity_poly.pdbx_seq_one_letter_code
_entity_poly.pdbx_strand_id
1 'polypeptide(L)'
;MPAFGGLSPLSSSTSACVVPTIEEHETTYQYEPIVADEELRVLLLEPGVFEEPLVGSLLVRKIGELTYRDFDWVPQGDGNEWDCVSYCWGPQKDYTYFSCDGRPLRITTTVEDMLKHLRELFIPRYLWIDAICINQADNTEKSLQVLSMGKIYSIASNVVVWLGPATDQDRIDDLLPIFDDPDVEEHAFGVPAMPIDSVSFAFPSLDAFFSRGWFKRRWILQEVVLSRELTVQCGRLEFTWQSLKHSADVRLDHEDNFHWSAGTQEAAKQITMLDGQTNH
;
A
#
# COMPACT_ATOMS: atom_id res chain seq x y z
N MET A 1 53.30 8.60 -68.45
CA MET A 1 53.85 9.38 -67.32
C MET A 1 52.67 9.80 -66.43
N PRO A 2 52.55 9.29 -65.19
CA PRO A 2 51.49 9.70 -64.28
C PRO A 2 51.94 10.86 -63.40
N ALA A 3 51.01 11.77 -63.09
CA ALA A 3 51.15 12.80 -62.08
C ALA A 3 50.26 12.43 -60.87
N PHE A 4 50.84 12.55 -59.68
CA PHE A 4 50.24 12.30 -58.37
C PHE A 4 49.07 13.25 -58.09
N GLY A 5 47.96 12.71 -57.56
CA GLY A 5 46.81 13.49 -57.11
C GLY A 5 46.24 12.94 -55.80
N GLY A 6 46.48 13.69 -54.71
CA GLY A 6 45.62 13.92 -53.54
C GLY A 6 44.87 12.75 -52.89
N LEU A 7 45.36 12.33 -51.71
CA LEU A 7 44.58 11.58 -50.71
C LEU A 7 43.42 12.43 -50.18
N SER A 8 42.20 11.89 -50.23
CA SER A 8 41.02 12.42 -49.52
C SER A 8 40.86 11.70 -48.17
N PRO A 9 40.41 12.38 -47.11
CA PRO A 9 40.31 11.80 -45.77
C PRO A 9 39.11 10.84 -45.66
N LEU A 10 39.33 9.71 -44.98
CA LEU A 10 38.31 8.74 -44.59
C LEU A 10 37.25 9.40 -43.71
N SER A 11 36.00 9.45 -44.19
CA SER A 11 34.84 9.76 -43.36
C SER A 11 34.49 8.55 -42.50
N SER A 12 34.56 8.72 -41.19
CA SER A 12 34.10 7.73 -40.21
C SER A 12 32.58 7.62 -40.27
N SER A 13 32.07 6.50 -40.79
CA SER A 13 30.67 6.14 -40.72
C SER A 13 30.31 5.70 -39.29
N THR A 14 29.79 6.62 -38.50
CA THR A 14 29.13 6.28 -37.24
C THR A 14 27.81 5.60 -37.58
N SER A 15 27.73 4.26 -37.44
CA SER A 15 26.46 3.55 -37.46
C SER A 15 25.62 4.04 -36.29
N ALA A 16 24.63 4.87 -36.57
CA ALA A 16 23.58 5.18 -35.62
C ALA A 16 22.82 3.88 -35.32
N CYS A 17 22.85 3.47 -34.04
CA CYS A 17 22.03 2.38 -33.55
C CYS A 17 20.57 2.81 -33.69
N VAL A 18 19.88 2.27 -34.70
CA VAL A 18 18.44 2.44 -34.86
C VAL A 18 17.80 1.61 -33.75
N VAL A 19 17.35 2.28 -32.69
CA VAL A 19 16.50 1.67 -31.67
C VAL A 19 15.16 1.36 -32.37
N PRO A 20 14.75 0.08 -32.47
CA PRO A 20 13.48 -0.25 -33.09
C PRO A 20 12.35 0.30 -32.21
N THR A 21 11.53 1.18 -32.79
CA THR A 21 10.29 1.64 -32.18
C THR A 21 9.34 0.45 -32.10
N ILE A 22 9.17 -0.11 -30.90
CA ILE A 22 8.20 -1.17 -30.64
C ILE A 22 6.80 -0.55 -30.78
N GLU A 23 5.97 -1.10 -31.65
CA GLU A 23 4.57 -0.71 -31.80
C GLU A 23 3.82 -0.96 -30.47
N GLU A 24 3.35 0.11 -29.82
CA GLU A 24 2.84 0.15 -28.43
C GLU A 24 1.50 -0.58 -28.19
N HIS A 25 0.90 -1.23 -29.19
CA HIS A 25 -0.50 -1.67 -29.11
C HIS A 25 -0.71 -3.16 -28.78
N GLU A 26 0.33 -3.98 -28.71
CA GLU A 26 0.24 -5.39 -28.23
C GLU A 26 1.00 -5.66 -26.92
N THR A 27 1.62 -4.64 -26.32
CA THR A 27 2.62 -4.82 -25.27
C THR A 27 2.14 -4.52 -23.85
N THR A 28 0.92 -4.01 -23.63
CA THR A 28 0.41 -3.70 -22.28
C THR A 28 -0.41 -4.85 -21.69
N TYR A 29 -0.49 -4.89 -20.35
CA TYR A 29 -1.32 -5.86 -19.64
C TYR A 29 -2.79 -5.71 -20.03
N GLN A 30 -3.48 -6.83 -20.22
CA GLN A 30 -4.91 -6.89 -20.54
C GLN A 30 -5.64 -7.65 -19.44
N TYR A 31 -6.64 -7.03 -18.86
CA TYR A 31 -7.44 -7.64 -17.80
C TYR A 31 -8.29 -8.79 -18.36
N GLU A 32 -8.20 -9.95 -17.73
CA GLU A 32 -9.17 -11.03 -17.93
C GLU A 32 -10.53 -10.60 -17.37
N PRO A 33 -11.63 -10.62 -18.15
CA PRO A 33 -12.95 -10.25 -17.65
C PRO A 33 -13.39 -11.11 -16.45
N ILE A 34 -14.07 -10.49 -15.49
CA ILE A 34 -14.60 -11.18 -14.30
C ILE A 34 -16.11 -10.94 -14.17
N VAL A 35 -16.80 -11.87 -13.52
CA VAL A 35 -18.19 -11.68 -13.08
C VAL A 35 -18.17 -10.82 -11.80
N ALA A 36 -18.24 -9.50 -11.96
CA ALA A 36 -17.82 -8.53 -10.93
C ALA A 36 -18.56 -8.57 -9.57
N ASP A 37 -19.70 -9.24 -9.45
CA ASP A 37 -20.43 -9.47 -8.21
C ASP A 37 -20.17 -10.84 -7.56
N GLU A 38 -19.53 -11.76 -8.29
CA GLU A 38 -19.18 -13.11 -7.85
C GLU A 38 -17.67 -13.34 -7.77
N GLU A 39 -16.87 -12.55 -8.50
CA GLU A 39 -15.43 -12.73 -8.67
C GLU A 39 -14.66 -11.44 -8.35
N LEU A 40 -13.40 -11.62 -7.94
CA LEU A 40 -12.41 -10.56 -7.77
C LEU A 40 -11.08 -10.98 -8.38
N ARG A 41 -10.18 -10.02 -8.60
CA ARG A 41 -8.76 -10.32 -8.86
C ARG A 41 -7.95 -10.09 -7.60
N VAL A 42 -7.06 -11.01 -7.27
CA VAL A 42 -6.06 -10.88 -6.21
C VAL A 42 -4.69 -10.72 -6.86
N LEU A 43 -3.94 -9.71 -6.46
CA LEU A 43 -2.55 -9.51 -6.86
C LEU A 43 -1.67 -10.49 -6.10
N LEU A 44 -1.03 -11.40 -6.80
CA LEU A 44 0.17 -12.09 -6.34
C LEU A 44 1.37 -11.18 -6.59
N LEU A 45 1.91 -10.59 -5.53
CA LEU A 45 3.13 -9.78 -5.56
C LEU A 45 4.33 -10.66 -5.27
N GLU A 46 5.29 -10.74 -6.20
CA GLU A 46 6.51 -11.52 -6.03
C GLU A 46 7.45 -10.89 -4.99
N PRO A 47 8.20 -11.72 -4.23
CA PRO A 47 9.18 -11.23 -3.27
C PRO A 47 10.35 -10.52 -3.96
N GLY A 48 11.06 -9.68 -3.21
CA GLY A 48 12.26 -9.00 -3.71
C GLY A 48 12.73 -7.89 -2.78
N VAL A 49 13.95 -7.41 -3.03
CA VAL A 49 14.49 -6.27 -2.26
C VAL A 49 13.91 -4.95 -2.76
N PHE A 50 13.86 -3.94 -1.91
CA PHE A 50 13.15 -2.67 -2.17
C PHE A 50 13.43 -2.02 -3.55
N GLU A 51 14.68 -2.04 -4.02
CA GLU A 51 15.10 -1.43 -5.30
C GLU A 51 14.76 -2.26 -6.55
N GLU A 52 14.43 -3.55 -6.39
CA GLU A 52 14.13 -4.41 -7.54
C GLU A 52 12.80 -4.02 -8.18
N PRO A 53 12.67 -4.16 -9.52
CA PRO A 53 11.39 -3.97 -10.20
C PRO A 53 10.28 -4.80 -9.57
N LEU A 54 9.06 -4.25 -9.53
CA LEU A 54 7.90 -4.97 -9.02
C LEU A 54 7.39 -5.94 -10.10
N VAL A 55 7.18 -7.19 -9.71
CA VAL A 55 6.70 -8.28 -10.56
C VAL A 55 5.56 -9.01 -9.86
N GLY A 56 4.59 -9.51 -10.63
CA GLY A 56 3.52 -10.34 -10.09
C GLY A 56 2.47 -10.70 -11.12
N SER A 57 1.35 -11.20 -10.62
CA SER A 57 0.26 -11.77 -11.42
C SER A 57 -1.09 -11.41 -10.82
N LEU A 58 -2.13 -11.29 -11.66
CA LEU A 58 -3.50 -11.13 -11.19
C LEU A 58 -4.24 -12.46 -11.29
N LEU A 59 -4.75 -12.93 -10.15
CA LEU A 59 -5.41 -14.20 -10.01
C LEU A 59 -6.92 -13.98 -9.84
N VAL A 60 -7.74 -14.54 -10.74
CA VAL A 60 -9.21 -14.48 -10.62
C VAL A 60 -9.67 -15.46 -9.53
N ARG A 61 -10.49 -14.98 -8.59
CA ARG A 61 -11.02 -15.74 -7.45
C ARG A 61 -12.50 -15.45 -7.26
N LYS A 62 -13.24 -16.40 -6.68
CA LYS A 62 -14.64 -16.19 -6.30
C LYS A 62 -14.75 -15.55 -4.92
N ILE A 63 -15.63 -14.58 -4.80
CA ILE A 63 -15.91 -13.85 -3.57
C ILE A 63 -16.63 -14.79 -2.58
N GLY A 64 -15.89 -15.32 -1.61
CA GLY A 64 -16.40 -16.14 -0.51
C GLY A 64 -16.19 -17.65 -0.66
N GLU A 65 -15.45 -18.09 -1.67
CA GLU A 65 -14.99 -19.48 -1.76
C GLU A 65 -13.74 -19.65 -0.89
N LEU A 66 -13.89 -20.26 0.29
CA LEU A 66 -12.76 -20.72 1.09
C LEU A 66 -12.21 -21.97 0.42
N THR A 67 -11.03 -21.93 -0.20
CA THR A 67 -10.33 -23.18 -0.49
C THR A 67 -9.63 -23.64 0.77
N TYR A 68 -9.71 -24.93 1.04
CA TYR A 68 -8.92 -25.57 2.08
C TYR A 68 -7.44 -25.34 1.75
N ARG A 69 -6.60 -25.08 2.76
CA ARG A 69 -5.15 -25.22 2.63
C ARG A 69 -4.85 -26.68 2.26
N ASP A 70 -4.82 -26.99 0.97
CA ASP A 70 -4.57 -28.36 0.51
C ASP A 70 -3.17 -28.83 0.92
N PHE A 71 -2.25 -27.91 1.24
CA PHE A 71 -0.90 -28.22 1.70
C PHE A 71 -0.38 -27.20 2.73
N ASP A 72 -0.14 -27.66 3.96
CA ASP A 72 0.44 -26.90 5.10
C ASP A 72 1.82 -26.25 4.83
N TRP A 73 2.46 -26.54 3.70
CA TRP A 73 3.79 -26.03 3.36
C TRP A 73 3.80 -24.80 2.42
N VAL A 74 2.65 -24.38 1.87
CA VAL A 74 2.62 -23.15 1.06
C VAL A 74 2.51 -21.93 2.00
N PRO A 75 3.52 -21.05 2.08
CA PRO A 75 3.61 -20.05 3.15
C PRO A 75 2.44 -19.05 3.23
N GLN A 76 1.64 -18.89 2.16
CA GLN A 76 0.40 -18.09 2.14
C GLN A 76 -0.73 -18.71 1.28
N GLY A 77 -0.77 -20.04 1.13
CA GLY A 77 -1.83 -20.71 0.36
C GLY A 77 -1.79 -20.42 -1.15
N ASP A 78 -2.92 -20.64 -1.83
CA ASP A 78 -3.11 -20.51 -3.28
C ASP A 78 -3.72 -19.15 -3.69
N GLY A 79 -3.73 -18.16 -2.79
CA GLY A 79 -4.35 -16.85 -2.99
C GLY A 79 -5.85 -16.78 -2.71
N ASN A 80 -6.41 -17.76 -2.00
CA ASN A 80 -7.76 -17.67 -1.42
C ASN A 80 -7.79 -16.99 -0.03
N GLU A 81 -6.61 -16.77 0.55
CA GLU A 81 -6.39 -15.81 1.64
C GLU A 81 -5.64 -14.61 1.03
N TRP A 82 -6.11 -13.39 1.31
CA TRP A 82 -5.49 -12.16 0.83
C TRP A 82 -5.68 -11.03 1.81
N ASP A 83 -4.79 -10.04 1.73
CA ASP A 83 -4.92 -8.79 2.47
C ASP A 83 -5.54 -7.72 1.56
N CYS A 84 -6.53 -7.01 2.05
CA CYS A 84 -6.98 -5.78 1.38
C CYS A 84 -6.08 -4.63 1.78
N VAL A 85 -5.77 -3.74 0.83
CA VAL A 85 -5.01 -2.53 1.13
C VAL A 85 -5.93 -1.31 1.15
N SER A 86 -5.90 -0.58 2.25
CA SER A 86 -6.60 0.68 2.45
C SER A 86 -5.60 1.82 2.37
N TYR A 87 -5.69 2.67 1.34
CA TYR A 87 -4.71 3.75 1.15
C TYR A 87 -5.35 5.02 0.58
N CYS A 88 -4.71 6.16 0.82
CA CYS A 88 -5.13 7.41 0.20
C CYS A 88 -4.63 7.49 -1.23
N TRP A 89 -5.55 7.62 -2.18
CA TRP A 89 -5.19 7.90 -3.56
C TRP A 89 -4.41 9.22 -3.62
N GLY A 90 -3.21 9.17 -4.18
CA GLY A 90 -2.37 10.33 -4.39
C GLY A 90 -2.78 11.13 -5.64
N PRO A 91 -2.03 12.19 -5.98
CA PRO A 91 -2.20 12.90 -7.24
C PRO A 91 -2.06 11.94 -8.42
N GLN A 92 -3.07 11.86 -9.28
CA GLN A 92 -3.06 11.03 -10.50
C GLN A 92 -2.26 11.69 -11.63
N LYS A 93 -1.03 12.10 -11.34
CA LYS A 93 -0.17 12.88 -12.24
C LYS A 93 1.07 12.11 -12.67
N ASP A 94 1.61 11.31 -11.76
CA ASP A 94 2.84 10.56 -11.98
C ASP A 94 2.51 9.06 -12.08
N TYR A 95 2.90 8.47 -13.20
CA TYR A 95 2.65 7.06 -13.51
C TYR A 95 3.96 6.33 -13.80
N THR A 96 3.93 5.04 -13.51
CA THR A 96 5.02 4.08 -13.67
C THR A 96 4.42 2.73 -14.08
N TYR A 97 5.25 1.71 -14.24
CA TYR A 97 4.81 0.39 -14.70
C TYR A 97 5.27 -0.72 -13.76
N PHE A 98 4.32 -1.60 -13.46
CA PHE A 98 4.49 -2.88 -12.79
C PHE A 98 4.49 -4.01 -13.83
N SER A 99 5.32 -5.03 -13.66
CA SER A 99 5.33 -6.18 -14.57
C SER A 99 4.29 -7.22 -14.13
N CYS A 100 3.12 -7.20 -14.75
CA CYS A 100 2.03 -8.15 -14.50
C CYS A 100 2.04 -9.25 -15.57
N ASP A 101 2.28 -10.50 -15.21
CA ASP A 101 2.34 -11.64 -16.15
C ASP A 101 3.30 -11.38 -17.34
N GLY A 102 4.43 -10.72 -17.04
CA GLY A 102 5.44 -10.33 -18.03
C GLY A 102 5.05 -9.14 -18.92
N ARG A 103 3.94 -8.47 -18.64
CA ARG A 103 3.45 -7.29 -19.39
C ARG A 103 3.37 -6.06 -18.49
N PRO A 104 3.73 -4.86 -18.99
CA PRO A 104 3.57 -3.61 -18.26
C PRO A 104 2.11 -3.29 -17.96
N LEU A 105 1.80 -3.15 -16.66
CA LEU A 105 0.57 -2.59 -16.13
C LEU A 105 0.85 -1.20 -15.54
N ARG A 106 0.13 -0.19 -16.01
CA ARG A 106 0.31 1.19 -15.56
C ARG A 106 -0.25 1.38 -14.15
N ILE A 107 0.58 1.87 -13.24
CA ILE A 107 0.20 2.21 -11.85
C ILE A 107 0.65 3.64 -11.51
N THR A 108 0.10 4.21 -10.44
CA THR A 108 0.58 5.51 -9.92
C THR A 108 1.86 5.32 -9.10
N THR A 109 2.66 6.37 -8.95
CA THR A 109 3.86 6.34 -8.08
C THR A 109 3.51 6.06 -6.62
N THR A 110 2.33 6.50 -6.14
CA THR A 110 1.82 6.14 -4.81
C THR A 110 1.63 4.64 -4.65
N VAL A 111 1.10 3.98 -5.68
CA VAL A 111 0.90 2.53 -5.68
C VAL A 111 2.23 1.79 -5.80
N GLU A 112 3.18 2.30 -6.60
CA GLU A 112 4.53 1.72 -6.68
C GLU A 112 5.24 1.74 -5.32
N ASP A 113 5.27 2.91 -4.66
CA ASP A 113 5.92 3.08 -3.37
C ASP A 113 5.28 2.19 -2.29
N MET A 114 3.94 2.14 -2.27
CA MET A 114 3.17 1.25 -1.40
C MET A 114 3.54 -0.23 -1.64
N LEU A 115 3.52 -0.70 -2.90
CA LEU A 115 3.86 -2.09 -3.23
C LEU A 115 5.30 -2.43 -2.82
N LYS A 116 6.26 -1.52 -2.99
CA LYS A 116 7.66 -1.74 -2.56
C LYS A 116 7.80 -1.89 -1.04
N HIS A 117 6.97 -1.19 -0.27
CA HIS A 117 6.94 -1.31 1.20
C HIS A 117 6.14 -2.52 1.69
N LEU A 118 5.12 -2.95 0.96
CA LEU A 118 4.34 -4.16 1.25
C LEU A 118 5.01 -5.45 0.76
N ARG A 119 6.02 -5.34 -0.10
CA ARG A 119 6.74 -6.49 -0.67
C ARG A 119 7.67 -7.10 0.37
N GLU A 120 7.53 -8.40 0.56
CA GLU A 120 8.37 -9.19 1.43
C GLU A 120 9.66 -9.64 0.71
N LEU A 121 10.71 -9.93 1.48
CA LEU A 121 12.01 -10.29 0.93
C LEU A 121 12.04 -11.69 0.29
N PHE A 122 11.25 -12.62 0.81
CA PHE A 122 11.38 -14.06 0.46
C PHE A 122 10.07 -14.76 0.18
N ILE A 123 8.94 -14.15 0.53
CA ILE A 123 7.62 -14.79 0.45
C ILE A 123 6.72 -13.91 -0.44
N PRO A 124 5.98 -14.47 -1.40
CA PRO A 124 5.02 -13.69 -2.14
C PRO A 124 3.88 -13.17 -1.25
N ARG A 125 3.24 -12.08 -1.65
CA ARG A 125 2.10 -11.48 -0.93
C ARG A 125 0.85 -11.51 -1.81
N TYR A 126 -0.28 -11.91 -1.23
CA TYR A 126 -1.59 -11.84 -1.88
C TYR A 126 -2.34 -10.60 -1.43
N LEU A 127 -2.54 -9.64 -2.35
CA LEU A 127 -3.09 -8.33 -2.05
C LEU A 127 -4.32 -8.04 -2.91
N TRP A 128 -5.32 -7.39 -2.32
CA TRP A 128 -6.37 -6.72 -3.07
C TRP A 128 -6.19 -5.20 -2.97
N ILE A 129 -5.92 -4.57 -4.11
CA ILE A 129 -5.70 -3.13 -4.24
C ILE A 129 -6.65 -2.63 -5.31
N ASP A 130 -7.62 -1.78 -4.97
CA ASP A 130 -8.66 -1.29 -5.88
C ASP A 130 -8.11 -0.74 -7.21
N ALA A 131 -6.99 -0.01 -7.20
CA ALA A 131 -6.37 0.55 -8.40
C ALA A 131 -5.71 -0.48 -9.32
N ILE A 132 -5.45 -1.70 -8.86
CA ILE A 132 -4.79 -2.79 -9.62
C ILE A 132 -5.78 -3.92 -9.90
N CYS A 133 -6.55 -4.34 -8.91
CA CYS A 133 -7.42 -5.51 -8.99
C CYS A 133 -8.71 -5.23 -9.79
N ILE A 134 -9.15 -3.96 -9.81
CA ILE A 134 -10.30 -3.51 -10.59
C ILE A 134 -9.81 -2.91 -11.90
N ASN A 135 -10.39 -3.34 -13.02
CA ASN A 135 -10.14 -2.72 -14.31
C ASN A 135 -10.73 -1.30 -14.34
N GLN A 136 -9.91 -0.31 -14.03
CA GLN A 136 -10.32 1.10 -13.95
C GLN A 136 -10.81 1.69 -15.29
N ALA A 137 -10.53 1.04 -16.42
CA ALA A 137 -11.00 1.45 -17.74
C ALA A 137 -12.40 0.89 -18.09
N ASP A 138 -12.87 -0.13 -17.37
CA ASP A 138 -14.22 -0.67 -17.52
C ASP A 138 -15.15 -0.09 -16.45
N ASN A 139 -15.99 0.87 -16.86
CA ASN A 139 -16.94 1.51 -15.95
C ASN A 139 -17.99 0.56 -15.39
N THR A 140 -18.33 -0.53 -16.10
CA THR A 140 -19.30 -1.52 -15.64
C THR A 140 -18.69 -2.35 -14.52
N GLU A 141 -17.50 -2.92 -14.77
CA GLU A 141 -16.76 -3.67 -13.76
C GLU A 141 -16.49 -2.81 -12.53
N LYS A 142 -15.97 -1.59 -12.74
CA LYS A 142 -15.67 -0.64 -11.67
C LYS A 142 -16.89 -0.36 -10.79
N SER A 143 -18.04 -0.07 -11.39
CA SER A 143 -19.24 0.27 -10.63
C SER A 143 -19.73 -0.92 -9.79
N LEU A 144 -19.67 -2.13 -10.34
CA LEU A 144 -20.07 -3.36 -9.64
C LEU A 144 -19.08 -3.72 -8.52
N GLN A 145 -17.77 -3.66 -8.78
CA GLN A 145 -16.74 -3.91 -7.76
C GLN A 145 -16.80 -2.90 -6.61
N VAL A 146 -17.07 -1.63 -6.89
CA VAL A 146 -17.26 -0.59 -5.85
C VAL A 146 -18.45 -0.93 -4.95
N LEU A 147 -19.55 -1.46 -5.52
CA LEU A 147 -20.68 -1.94 -4.72
C LEU A 147 -20.31 -3.18 -3.88
N SER A 148 -19.39 -4.02 -4.38
CA SER A 148 -18.88 -5.21 -3.70
C SER A 148 -17.80 -4.94 -2.66
N MET A 149 -17.23 -3.72 -2.57
CA MET A 149 -16.09 -3.41 -1.68
C MET A 149 -16.35 -3.82 -0.23
N GLY A 150 -17.53 -3.51 0.32
CA GLY A 150 -17.85 -3.91 1.70
C GLY A 150 -17.75 -5.42 1.93
N LYS A 151 -18.20 -6.24 0.96
CA LYS A 151 -18.07 -7.70 1.02
C LYS A 151 -16.59 -8.11 0.91
N ILE A 152 -15.85 -7.52 -0.02
CA ILE A 152 -14.42 -7.83 -0.25
C ILE A 152 -13.58 -7.54 1.01
N TYR A 153 -13.72 -6.36 1.62
CA TYR A 153 -13.04 -6.01 2.87
C TYR A 153 -13.47 -6.93 4.03
N SER A 154 -14.75 -7.33 4.09
CA SER A 154 -15.25 -8.18 5.17
C SER A 154 -14.76 -9.63 5.16
N ILE A 155 -14.35 -10.13 3.99
CA ILE A 155 -13.87 -11.51 3.84
C ILE A 155 -12.36 -11.61 3.71
N ALA A 156 -11.65 -10.49 3.57
CA ALA A 156 -10.20 -10.45 3.55
C ALA A 156 -9.62 -10.99 4.87
N SER A 157 -8.42 -11.58 4.79
CA SER A 157 -7.73 -12.11 5.97
C SER A 157 -7.32 -10.98 6.90
N ASN A 158 -6.77 -9.91 6.32
CA ASN A 158 -6.38 -8.69 7.00
C ASN A 158 -6.69 -7.49 6.12
N VAL A 159 -6.81 -6.31 6.74
CA VAL A 159 -6.79 -5.03 6.04
C VAL A 159 -5.53 -4.28 6.45
N VAL A 160 -4.69 -3.96 5.48
CA VAL A 160 -3.49 -3.14 5.69
C VAL A 160 -3.81 -1.69 5.38
N VAL A 161 -3.82 -0.85 6.41
CA VAL A 161 -3.92 0.60 6.29
C VAL A 161 -2.54 1.17 5.93
N TRP A 162 -2.35 1.53 4.67
CA TRP A 162 -1.14 2.20 4.20
C TRP A 162 -1.25 3.72 4.36
N LEU A 163 -0.45 4.28 5.26
CA LEU A 163 -0.43 5.71 5.57
C LEU A 163 0.55 6.51 4.69
N GLY A 164 1.35 5.83 3.87
CA GLY A 164 2.41 6.44 3.05
C GLY A 164 3.82 6.20 3.62
N PRO A 165 4.87 6.66 2.92
CA PRO A 165 6.24 6.55 3.41
C PRO A 165 6.45 7.39 4.67
N ALA A 166 7.41 7.02 5.51
CA ALA A 166 7.87 7.84 6.63
C ALA A 166 8.46 9.16 6.11
N THR A 167 8.26 10.27 6.83
CA THR A 167 8.77 11.58 6.41
C THR A 167 9.52 12.27 7.53
N ASP A 168 10.47 13.15 7.18
CA ASP A 168 11.18 13.97 8.16
C ASP A 168 10.24 14.85 9.00
N GLN A 169 9.02 15.10 8.52
CA GLN A 169 8.04 15.95 9.19
C GLN A 169 7.28 15.23 10.31
N ASP A 170 7.00 13.94 10.13
CA ASP A 170 6.37 13.12 11.17
C ASP A 170 7.37 12.43 12.08
N ARG A 171 8.64 12.31 11.67
CA ARG A 171 9.71 11.65 12.45
C ARG A 171 9.19 10.41 13.17
N ILE A 172 8.54 9.52 12.42
CA ILE A 172 7.73 8.43 13.00
C ILE A 172 8.49 7.55 14.01
N ASP A 173 9.81 7.45 13.91
CA ASP A 173 10.64 6.77 14.90
C ASP A 173 10.55 7.39 16.31
N ASP A 174 10.37 8.72 16.40
CA ASP A 174 10.14 9.43 17.66
C ASP A 174 8.77 9.08 18.29
N LEU A 175 7.85 8.53 17.50
CA LEU A 175 6.50 8.15 17.95
C LEU A 175 6.44 6.72 18.49
N LEU A 176 7.48 5.90 18.30
CA LEU A 176 7.52 4.52 18.79
C LEU A 176 7.18 4.38 20.28
N PRO A 177 7.67 5.24 21.19
CA PRO A 177 7.32 5.16 22.62
C PRO A 177 5.85 5.51 22.93
N ILE A 178 5.13 6.15 21.99
CA ILE A 178 3.72 6.51 22.12
C ILE A 178 2.82 5.42 21.52
N PHE A 179 3.30 4.68 20.52
CA PHE A 179 2.55 3.57 19.94
C PHE A 179 2.57 2.30 20.81
N ASP A 180 3.48 2.21 21.79
CA ASP A 180 3.51 1.13 22.77
C ASP A 180 2.59 1.46 23.95
N ASP A 181 1.66 0.56 24.26
CA ASP A 181 0.72 0.72 25.37
C ASP A 181 1.41 0.28 26.68
N PRO A 182 1.52 1.14 27.71
CA PRO A 182 2.16 0.82 28.98
C PRO A 182 1.52 -0.33 29.75
N ASP A 183 0.26 -0.66 29.46
CA ASP A 183 -0.49 -1.73 30.11
C ASP A 183 -0.30 -3.10 29.42
N VAL A 184 0.47 -3.15 28.32
CA VAL A 184 0.81 -4.38 27.62
C VAL A 184 2.19 -4.88 28.07
N GLU A 185 2.25 -6.09 28.64
CA GLU A 185 3.51 -6.67 29.13
C GLU A 185 4.54 -6.90 28.00
N GLU A 186 4.04 -7.18 26.79
CA GLU A 186 4.84 -7.40 25.58
C GLU A 186 4.83 -6.15 24.68
N HIS A 187 5.88 -5.35 24.82
CA HIS A 187 6.08 -4.10 24.09
C HIS A 187 6.22 -4.36 22.58
N ALA A 188 5.30 -3.83 21.77
CA ALA A 188 5.22 -4.06 20.33
C ALA A 188 6.51 -3.66 19.59
N PHE A 189 7.25 -2.69 20.14
CA PHE A 189 8.47 -2.16 19.54
C PHE A 189 9.73 -2.42 20.36
N GLY A 190 9.63 -3.16 21.45
CA GLY A 190 10.74 -3.39 22.37
C GLY A 190 11.26 -2.10 23.04
N VAL A 191 10.46 -1.04 23.03
CA VAL A 191 10.74 0.23 23.67
C VAL A 191 9.76 0.39 24.84
N PRO A 192 10.23 0.57 26.08
CA PRO A 192 9.33 0.76 27.21
C PRO A 192 8.43 1.98 26.98
N ALA A 193 7.14 1.84 27.29
CA ALA A 193 6.25 3.00 27.35
C ALA A 193 6.81 4.02 28.35
N MET A 194 6.80 5.29 27.96
CA MET A 194 7.43 6.37 28.71
C MET A 194 6.38 7.25 29.39
N PRO A 195 6.68 7.87 30.56
CA PRO A 195 5.78 8.85 31.15
C PRO A 195 5.44 9.95 30.14
N ILE A 196 4.17 10.35 30.06
CA ILE A 196 3.68 11.25 29.00
C ILE A 196 4.45 12.57 28.92
N ASP A 197 4.83 13.16 30.06
CA ASP A 197 5.67 14.38 30.11
C ASP A 197 6.99 14.20 29.33
N SER A 198 7.53 12.98 29.31
CA SER A 198 8.77 12.63 28.63
C SER A 198 8.59 12.46 27.11
N VAL A 199 7.37 12.31 26.60
CA VAL A 199 7.06 12.14 25.16
C VAL A 199 6.31 13.32 24.56
N SER A 200 5.98 14.34 25.36
CA SER A 200 5.34 15.59 24.91
C SER A 200 6.08 16.29 23.76
N PHE A 201 7.41 16.11 23.67
CA PHE A 201 8.23 16.63 22.58
C PHE A 201 7.85 16.04 21.20
N ALA A 202 7.20 14.87 21.17
CA ALA A 202 6.80 14.16 19.96
C ALA A 202 5.37 14.47 19.51
N PHE A 203 4.61 15.30 20.23
CA PHE A 203 3.26 15.71 19.81
C PHE A 203 3.21 16.45 18.47
N PRO A 204 4.16 17.33 18.10
CA PRO A 204 4.19 17.91 16.76
C PRO A 204 4.35 16.87 15.65
N SER A 205 5.15 15.83 15.91
CA SER A 205 5.35 14.67 15.03
C SER A 205 4.05 13.86 14.89
N LEU A 206 3.33 13.67 16.00
CA LEU A 206 2.04 12.97 16.02
C LEU A 206 0.94 13.76 15.31
N ASP A 207 0.93 15.09 15.43
CA ASP A 207 0.05 15.99 14.69
C ASP A 207 0.35 15.92 13.17
N ALA A 208 1.62 15.91 12.78
CA ALA A 208 2.00 15.71 11.39
C ALA A 208 1.57 14.32 10.86
N PHE A 209 1.69 13.29 11.69
CA PHE A 209 1.24 11.94 11.40
C PHE A 209 -0.29 11.89 11.17
N PHE A 210 -1.12 12.41 12.08
CA PHE A 210 -2.58 12.47 11.91
C PHE A 210 -3.03 13.44 10.80
N SER A 211 -2.14 14.29 10.28
CA SER A 211 -2.43 15.18 9.15
C SER A 211 -2.44 14.47 7.79
N ARG A 212 -1.98 13.20 7.74
CA ARG A 212 -1.88 12.41 6.51
C ARG A 212 -3.23 12.26 5.81
N GLY A 213 -3.18 12.18 4.48
CA GLY A 213 -4.37 12.18 3.62
C GLY A 213 -5.34 11.05 3.91
N TRP A 214 -4.83 9.90 4.39
CA TRP A 214 -5.65 8.74 4.73
C TRP A 214 -6.73 9.08 5.75
N PHE A 215 -6.37 9.77 6.85
CA PHE A 215 -7.30 10.14 7.92
C PHE A 215 -8.41 11.11 7.50
N LYS A 216 -8.28 11.75 6.33
CA LYS A 216 -9.26 12.70 5.79
C LYS A 216 -10.28 12.02 4.87
N ARG A 217 -10.17 10.71 4.66
CA ARG A 217 -11.04 9.94 3.75
C ARG A 217 -12.37 9.60 4.42
N ARG A 218 -13.45 9.66 3.64
CA ARG A 218 -14.80 9.29 4.09
C ARG A 218 -15.07 7.77 4.06
N TRP A 219 -14.33 7.03 3.24
CA TRP A 219 -14.57 5.59 3.01
C TRP A 219 -13.86 4.67 4.01
N ILE A 220 -13.10 5.23 4.97
CA ILE A 220 -12.37 4.48 6.01
C ILE A 220 -13.32 3.56 6.81
N LEU A 221 -14.59 3.93 6.96
CA LEU A 221 -15.59 3.15 7.70
C LEU A 221 -15.72 1.72 7.19
N GLN A 222 -15.83 1.52 5.87
CA GLN A 222 -15.97 0.16 5.32
C GLN A 222 -14.67 -0.63 5.44
N GLU A 223 -13.55 0.06 5.36
CA GLU A 223 -12.21 -0.54 5.37
C GLU A 223 -11.80 -0.99 6.77
N VAL A 224 -12.20 -0.24 7.81
CA VAL A 224 -11.82 -0.46 9.22
C VAL A 224 -12.88 -1.21 10.04
N VAL A 225 -14.17 -0.94 9.83
CA VAL A 225 -15.24 -1.55 10.64
C VAL A 225 -15.55 -2.97 10.20
N LEU A 226 -15.39 -3.26 8.90
CA LEU A 226 -15.71 -4.57 8.35
C LEU A 226 -14.53 -5.54 8.38
N SER A 227 -13.32 -5.07 8.63
CA SER A 227 -12.11 -5.89 8.63
C SER A 227 -12.13 -6.92 9.77
N ARG A 228 -11.69 -8.14 9.47
CA ARG A 228 -11.50 -9.19 10.48
C ARG A 228 -10.27 -8.93 11.33
N GLU A 229 -9.17 -8.60 10.65
CA GLU A 229 -7.91 -8.13 11.23
C GLU A 229 -7.53 -6.80 10.58
N LEU A 230 -6.83 -5.95 11.33
CA LEU A 230 -6.45 -4.62 10.87
C LEU A 230 -5.03 -4.24 11.31
N THR A 231 -4.15 -4.10 10.33
CA THR A 231 -2.77 -3.67 10.51
C THR A 231 -2.59 -2.27 9.94
N VAL A 232 -1.77 -1.45 10.58
CA VAL A 232 -1.41 -0.12 10.09
C VAL A 232 0.07 -0.12 9.70
N GLN A 233 0.36 0.40 8.51
CA GLN A 233 1.72 0.51 8.00
C GLN A 233 2.03 1.94 7.54
N CYS A 234 3.18 2.44 7.99
CA CYS A 234 3.72 3.72 7.58
C CYS A 234 5.23 3.58 7.28
N GLY A 235 5.59 3.68 6.01
CA GLY A 235 6.93 3.31 5.56
C GLY A 235 7.24 1.85 5.90
N ARG A 236 8.30 1.62 6.67
CA ARG A 236 8.71 0.28 7.12
C ARG A 236 8.18 -0.08 8.50
N LEU A 237 7.50 0.84 9.18
CA LEU A 237 6.93 0.59 10.49
C LEU A 237 5.53 0.02 10.35
N GLU A 238 5.29 -1.05 11.07
CA GLU A 238 4.02 -1.75 11.17
C GLU A 238 3.56 -1.74 12.64
N PHE A 239 2.30 -1.43 12.88
CA PHE A 239 1.67 -1.43 14.21
C PHE A 239 0.22 -1.92 14.12
N THR A 240 -0.30 -2.32 15.28
CA THR A 240 -1.71 -2.69 15.42
C THR A 240 -2.63 -1.47 15.36
N TRP A 241 -3.91 -1.70 15.04
CA TRP A 241 -4.95 -0.68 15.19
C TRP A 241 -5.04 -0.15 16.63
N GLN A 242 -4.83 -1.01 17.63
CA GLN A 242 -4.89 -0.63 19.04
C GLN A 242 -3.76 0.35 19.41
N SER A 243 -2.54 0.12 18.95
CA SER A 243 -1.42 1.06 19.09
C SER A 243 -1.74 2.43 18.48
N LEU A 244 -2.40 2.45 17.32
CA LEU A 244 -2.84 3.69 16.68
C LEU A 244 -3.93 4.39 17.52
N LYS A 245 -4.93 3.67 18.04
CA LYS A 245 -5.96 4.22 18.93
C LYS A 245 -5.33 4.80 20.20
N HIS A 246 -4.46 4.04 20.86
CA HIS A 246 -3.73 4.47 22.05
C HIS A 246 -3.01 5.80 21.80
N SER A 247 -2.27 5.92 20.70
CA SER A 247 -1.57 7.17 20.36
C SER A 247 -2.52 8.35 20.16
N ALA A 248 -3.72 8.10 19.61
CA ALA A 248 -4.74 9.13 19.44
C ALA A 248 -5.35 9.56 20.78
N ASP A 249 -5.64 8.61 21.68
CA ASP A 249 -6.14 8.86 23.03
C ASP A 249 -5.13 9.70 23.85
N VAL A 250 -3.86 9.28 23.88
CA VAL A 250 -2.77 10.02 24.55
C VAL A 250 -2.73 11.48 24.08
N ARG A 251 -2.87 11.71 22.78
CA ARG A 251 -2.83 13.06 22.21
C ARG A 251 -4.07 13.88 22.53
N LEU A 252 -5.26 13.26 22.58
CA LEU A 252 -6.53 13.90 22.93
C LEU A 252 -6.58 14.32 24.40
N ASP A 253 -6.07 13.48 25.30
CA ASP A 253 -6.02 13.76 26.74
C ASP A 253 -5.10 14.94 27.11
N HIS A 254 -4.21 15.34 26.20
CA HIS A 254 -3.24 16.43 26.39
C HIS A 254 -3.52 17.64 25.47
N GLU A 255 -4.77 17.83 25.05
CA GLU A 255 -5.20 18.94 24.19
C GLU A 255 -4.86 20.32 24.76
N ASP A 256 -4.99 20.50 26.08
CA ASP A 256 -4.79 21.80 26.75
C ASP A 256 -3.34 22.31 26.71
N ASN A 257 -2.37 21.41 26.50
CA ASN A 257 -0.94 21.74 26.56
C ASN A 257 -0.37 22.18 25.21
N PHE A 258 -1.00 21.78 24.08
CA PHE A 258 -0.46 22.01 22.74
C PHE A 258 -1.57 22.17 21.69
N HIS A 259 -1.50 23.26 20.93
CA HIS A 259 -2.44 23.50 19.82
C HIS A 259 -2.32 22.44 18.74
N TRP A 260 -3.45 21.80 18.42
CA TRP A 260 -3.58 20.94 17.24
C TRP A 260 -3.40 21.74 15.95
N SER A 261 -2.82 21.11 14.94
CA SER A 261 -2.92 21.60 13.56
C SER A 261 -4.35 21.44 13.02
N ALA A 262 -4.73 22.21 12.00
CA ALA A 262 -6.10 22.19 11.51
C ALA A 262 -6.50 20.81 10.93
N GLY A 263 -7.51 20.16 11.52
CA GLY A 263 -8.12 18.92 11.04
C GLY A 263 -7.52 17.62 11.58
N THR A 264 -6.50 17.67 12.45
CA THR A 264 -5.86 16.48 13.05
C THR A 264 -6.59 15.96 14.26
N GLN A 265 -7.20 16.85 15.05
CA GLN A 265 -8.04 16.45 16.17
C GLN A 265 -9.25 15.62 15.71
N GLU A 266 -9.85 15.96 14.57
CA GLU A 266 -10.98 15.22 14.02
C GLU A 266 -10.55 13.81 13.56
N ALA A 267 -9.35 13.68 12.99
CA ALA A 267 -8.77 12.39 12.65
C ALA A 267 -8.58 11.51 13.89
N ALA A 268 -7.99 12.05 14.96
CA ALA A 268 -7.80 11.35 16.23
C ALA A 268 -9.15 10.92 16.86
N LYS A 269 -10.14 11.83 16.86
CA LYS A 269 -11.52 11.52 17.31
C LYS A 269 -12.17 10.42 16.47
N GLN A 270 -12.00 10.47 15.15
CA GLN A 270 -12.56 9.46 14.26
C GLN A 270 -11.96 8.07 14.55
N ILE A 271 -10.64 7.97 14.74
CA ILE A 271 -9.95 6.70 15.04
C ILE A 271 -10.41 6.10 16.37
N THR A 272 -10.53 6.93 17.40
CA THR A 272 -10.93 6.49 18.75
C THR A 272 -12.39 6.03 18.79
N MET A 273 -13.26 6.63 17.97
CA MET A 273 -14.65 6.19 17.77
C MET A 273 -14.80 4.93 16.91
N LEU A 274 -13.78 4.56 16.14
CA LEU A 274 -13.80 3.36 15.30
C LEU A 274 -13.29 2.17 16.09
N ASP A 275 -14.24 1.45 16.70
CA ASP A 275 -14.02 0.08 17.13
C ASP A 275 -13.93 -0.80 15.88
N GLY A 276 -12.70 -1.08 15.44
CA GLY A 276 -12.46 -2.28 14.65
C GLY A 276 -12.95 -3.47 15.46
N GLN A 277 -13.51 -4.50 14.82
CA GLN A 277 -13.89 -5.72 15.52
C GLN A 277 -12.63 -6.47 16.01
N THR A 278 -11.99 -6.01 17.08
CA THR A 278 -11.03 -6.83 17.82
C THR A 278 -11.83 -7.78 18.69
N ASN A 279 -12.30 -8.89 18.11
CA ASN A 279 -12.77 -10.02 18.88
C ASN A 279 -11.56 -10.87 19.29
N HIS A 280 -11.35 -10.92 20.61
CA HIS A 280 -10.77 -12.00 21.43
C HIS A 280 -9.78 -13.01 20.82
#